data_AF-A0A967QHR3-F1
#
_entry.id   AF-A0A967QHR3-F1
#
_cell.length_a   1.000
_cell.length_b   1.000
_cell.length_c   1.000
_cell.angle_alpha   90.00
_cell.angle_beta   90.00
_cell.angle_gamma   90.00
#
_symmetry.space_group_name_H-M   'P 1'
#
loop_
_entity.id
_entity.type
_entity.pdbx_description
1 polymer ?
#
loop_
_entity_poly.entity_id
_entity_poly.type
_entity_poly.pdbx_seq_one_letter_code
_entity_poly.pdbx_strand_id
1 'polypeptide(L)'
;VFYNHKPTARRGYLFDTTEPLWPFGFGLSYTTFEIGTPRLDRGEITVGESATLAVDVTNTGTRAGDEVVQLYVRDEVSSVTRPVKELKAFARVRLEPGESRTLTFPIGEAELRFFDRAMERVVEPGEFTLMVGPSSVELQSVSLRVVAH
;
A
#
# COMPACT_ATOMS: atom_id res chain seq x y z
N VAL A 1 17.35 4.31 3.93
CA VAL A 1 16.77 4.94 2.71
C VAL A 1 15.28 5.11 2.95
N PHE A 2 14.80 6.35 3.03
CA PHE A 2 13.44 6.65 3.48
C PHE A 2 12.41 6.40 2.37
N TYR A 3 11.32 5.67 2.67
CA TYR A 3 10.31 5.28 1.68
C TYR A 3 9.52 6.48 1.12
N ASN A 4 9.42 7.55 1.92
CA ASN A 4 8.73 8.78 1.58
C ASN A 4 9.71 9.79 0.98
N HIS A 5 9.98 9.68 -0.33
CA HIS A 5 10.84 10.61 -1.06
C HIS A 5 10.12 11.28 -2.23
N LYS A 6 10.52 12.52 -2.55
CA LYS A 6 10.02 13.27 -3.71
C LYS A 6 10.76 12.85 -4.99
N PRO A 7 10.08 12.79 -6.15
CA PRO A 7 10.66 12.39 -7.44
C PRO A 7 11.87 13.21 -7.91
N THR A 8 12.01 14.46 -7.47
CA THR A 8 13.07 15.38 -7.89
C THR A 8 14.42 15.17 -7.17
N ALA A 9 14.50 14.26 -6.20
CA ALA A 9 15.73 13.96 -5.46
C ALA A 9 16.52 12.81 -6.11
N ARG A 10 16.97 12.98 -7.38
CA ARG A 10 17.93 12.06 -8.01
C ARG A 10 19.20 12.79 -8.45
N ARG A 11 20.22 12.72 -7.60
CA ARG A 11 21.62 12.60 -8.03
C ARG A 11 22.17 11.32 -7.41
N GLY A 12 22.22 10.25 -8.20
CA GLY A 12 22.85 8.99 -7.79
C GLY A 12 24.36 9.17 -7.63
N TYR A 13 24.98 8.30 -6.83
CA TYR A 13 26.43 8.18 -6.77
C TYR A 13 26.94 7.41 -7.99
N LEU A 14 28.08 7.83 -8.56
CA LEU A 14 28.59 7.37 -9.85
C LEU A 14 28.92 5.86 -9.96
N PHE A 15 28.91 5.10 -8.85
CA PHE A 15 29.44 3.72 -8.81
C PHE A 15 28.69 2.76 -7.87
N ASP A 16 27.47 3.06 -7.43
CA ASP A 16 26.74 2.20 -6.48
C ASP A 16 25.24 2.12 -6.76
N THR A 17 24.61 1.00 -6.41
CA THR A 17 23.16 0.80 -6.58
C THR A 17 22.41 1.39 -5.38
N THR A 18 21.51 2.35 -5.65
CA THR A 18 20.73 3.07 -4.62
C THR A 18 19.60 2.24 -3.97
N GLU A 19 19.72 0.92 -3.92
CA GLU A 19 18.70 0.04 -3.36
C GLU A 19 18.91 -0.11 -1.83
N PRO A 20 17.86 0.02 -1.00
CA PRO A 20 17.99 -0.23 0.43
C PRO A 20 18.35 -1.68 0.71
N LEU A 21 19.39 -1.90 1.53
CA LEU A 21 19.76 -3.23 2.04
C LEU A 21 18.61 -3.92 2.80
N TRP A 22 17.75 -3.12 3.45
CA TRP A 22 16.54 -3.57 4.15
C TRP A 22 15.41 -2.55 3.89
N PRO A 23 14.37 -2.91 3.14
CA PRO A 23 13.26 -2.00 2.89
C PRO A 23 12.38 -1.81 4.14
N PHE A 24 11.60 -0.73 4.16
CA PHE A 24 10.64 -0.49 5.24
C PHE A 24 9.59 -1.62 5.25
N GLY A 25 9.31 -2.16 6.45
CA GLY A 25 8.43 -3.31 6.63
C GLY A 25 9.11 -4.67 6.44
N PHE A 26 10.40 -4.73 6.13
CA PHE A 26 11.12 -6.00 6.02
C PHE A 26 11.28 -6.68 7.38
N GLY A 27 10.68 -7.86 7.52
CA GLY A 27 10.83 -8.74 8.67
C GLY A 27 10.91 -10.19 8.21
N LEU A 28 11.94 -10.92 8.63
CA LEU A 28 12.02 -12.35 8.41
C LEU A 28 11.13 -13.06 9.42
N SER A 29 10.28 -13.96 8.95
CA SER A 29 9.52 -14.88 9.79
C SER A 29 10.14 -16.28 9.72
N TYR A 30 9.92 -17.08 10.77
CA TYR A 30 10.30 -18.50 10.77
C TYR A 30 9.37 -19.38 9.90
N THR A 31 8.35 -18.77 9.30
CA THR A 31 7.45 -19.38 8.33
C THR A 31 7.33 -18.47 7.11
N THR A 32 6.77 -18.97 6.01
CA THR A 32 6.54 -18.21 4.79
C THR A 32 5.07 -17.85 4.66
N PHE A 33 4.80 -16.63 4.19
CA PHE A 33 3.45 -16.15 3.91
C PHE A 33 3.33 -15.79 2.44
N GLU A 34 2.22 -16.20 1.84
CA GLU A 34 1.81 -15.77 0.52
C GLU A 34 0.70 -14.74 0.66
N ILE A 35 0.89 -13.59 0.01
CA ILE A 35 -0.14 -12.54 -0.08
C ILE A 35 -0.68 -12.59 -1.51
N GLY A 36 -1.97 -12.88 -1.64
CA GLY A 36 -2.66 -12.99 -2.92
C GLY A 36 -3.05 -11.62 -3.49
N THR A 37 -3.54 -11.62 -4.73
CA THR A 37 -3.89 -10.38 -5.45
C THR A 37 -4.93 -9.56 -4.70
N PRO A 38 -4.70 -8.26 -4.45
CA PRO A 38 -5.68 -7.39 -3.81
C PRO A 38 -6.88 -7.20 -4.73
N ARG A 39 -8.07 -7.21 -4.13
CA ARG A 39 -9.36 -7.06 -4.82
C ARG A 39 -10.13 -5.91 -4.22
N LEU A 40 -10.78 -5.14 -5.08
CA LEU A 40 -11.71 -4.09 -4.65
C LEU A 40 -13.15 -4.57 -4.82
N ASP A 41 -14.01 -4.19 -3.88
CA ASP A 41 -15.45 -4.32 -4.05
C ASP A 41 -16.00 -3.37 -5.13
N ARG A 42 -15.34 -2.21 -5.31
CA ARG A 42 -15.65 -1.18 -6.29
C ARG A 42 -14.38 -0.64 -6.95
N GLY A 43 -14.33 -0.66 -8.28
CA GLY A 43 -13.21 -0.08 -9.05
C GLY A 43 -13.33 1.43 -9.28
N GLU A 44 -14.51 2.00 -9.05
CA GLU A 44 -14.79 3.43 -9.15
C GLU A 44 -15.65 3.87 -7.96
N ILE A 45 -15.29 5.00 -7.35
CA ILE A 45 -16.06 5.63 -6.25
C ILE A 45 -16.19 7.14 -6.51
N THR A 46 -17.26 7.75 -6.01
CA THR A 46 -17.35 9.21 -5.99
C THR A 46 -16.62 9.78 -4.77
N VAL A 47 -16.16 11.04 -4.83
CA VAL A 47 -15.63 11.74 -3.65
C VAL A 47 -16.61 11.61 -2.48
N GLY A 48 -16.14 11.22 -1.29
CA GLY A 48 -17.01 11.00 -0.12
C GLY A 48 -17.61 9.59 0.00
N GLU A 49 -17.52 8.76 -1.04
CA GLU A 49 -17.79 7.32 -0.92
C GLU A 49 -16.55 6.55 -0.41
N SER A 50 -16.76 5.27 -0.09
CA SER A 50 -15.70 4.36 0.33
C SER A 50 -15.73 3.06 -0.47
N ALA A 51 -14.55 2.52 -0.76
CA ALA A 51 -14.36 1.15 -1.26
C ALA A 51 -13.74 0.27 -0.16
N THR A 52 -13.80 -1.04 -0.34
CA THR A 52 -13.15 -2.03 0.50
C THR A 52 -12.13 -2.80 -0.32
N LEU A 53 -10.87 -2.74 0.11
CA LEU A 53 -9.82 -3.59 -0.42
C LEU A 53 -9.74 -4.88 0.39
N ALA A 54 -9.79 -6.02 -0.27
CA ALA A 54 -9.64 -7.34 0.33
C ALA A 54 -8.40 -8.04 -0.23
N VAL A 55 -7.66 -8.74 0.62
CA VAL A 55 -6.46 -9.49 0.25
C VAL A 55 -6.42 -10.79 1.03
N ASP A 56 -6.07 -11.90 0.37
CA ASP A 56 -5.92 -13.18 1.04
C ASP A 56 -4.47 -13.37 1.48
N VAL A 57 -4.29 -13.83 2.71
CA VAL A 57 -2.99 -14.12 3.30
C VAL A 57 -2.97 -15.55 3.73
N THR A 58 -2.01 -16.32 3.21
CA THR A 58 -1.88 -17.75 3.49
C THR A 58 -0.53 -18.04 4.10
N ASN A 59 -0.49 -18.78 5.21
CA ASN A 59 0.77 -19.29 5.76
C ASN A 59 1.15 -20.56 4.98
N THR A 60 2.16 -20.45 4.13
CA THR A 60 2.64 -21.54 3.27
C THR A 60 3.78 -22.34 3.90
N GLY A 61 4.27 -21.93 5.08
CA GLY A 61 5.33 -22.64 5.78
C GLY A 61 4.80 -23.69 6.76
N THR A 62 5.72 -24.26 7.55
CA THR A 62 5.45 -25.41 8.44
C THR A 62 5.25 -25.02 9.90
N ARG A 63 5.28 -23.72 10.22
CA ARG A 63 5.17 -23.21 11.59
C ARG A 63 4.10 -22.12 11.68
N ALA A 64 3.42 -22.06 12.82
CA ALA A 64 2.56 -20.92 13.12
C ALA A 64 3.40 -19.65 13.20
N GLY A 65 2.88 -18.56 12.65
CA GLY A 65 3.60 -17.29 12.61
C GLY A 65 2.65 -16.10 12.56
N ASP A 66 3.24 -14.92 12.75
CA ASP A 66 2.58 -13.65 12.59
C ASP A 66 3.15 -12.93 11.37
N GLU A 67 2.28 -12.35 10.56
CA GLU A 67 2.62 -11.57 9.37
C GLU A 67 2.00 -10.17 9.46
N VAL A 68 2.67 -9.15 8.92
CA VAL A 68 2.17 -7.77 8.93
C VAL A 68 1.96 -7.31 7.50
N VAL A 69 0.70 -7.37 7.06
CA VAL A 69 0.29 -6.93 5.73
C VAL A 69 0.17 -5.41 5.72
N GLN A 70 0.87 -4.76 4.79
CA GLN A 70 0.96 -3.31 4.69
C GLN A 70 0.21 -2.81 3.45
N LEU A 71 -0.62 -1.78 3.64
CA LEU A 71 -1.33 -1.08 2.58
C LEU A 71 -0.67 0.26 2.30
N TYR A 72 -0.25 0.42 1.05
CA TYR A 72 0.29 1.65 0.50
C TYR A 72 -0.67 2.23 -0.54
N VAL A 73 -0.75 3.55 -0.58
CA VAL A 73 -1.52 4.27 -1.60
C VAL A 73 -0.59 5.20 -2.36
N ARG A 74 -0.77 5.21 -3.68
CA ARG A 74 -0.16 6.17 -4.59
C ARG A 74 -1.25 6.85 -5.37
N ASP A 75 -1.14 8.16 -5.49
CA ASP A 75 -2.01 8.98 -6.31
C ASP A 75 -1.25 9.30 -7.61
N GLU A 76 -1.80 8.86 -8.74
CA GLU A 76 -1.15 8.97 -10.05
C GLU A 76 -1.42 10.32 -10.72
N VAL A 77 -2.52 10.99 -10.36
CA VAL A 77 -2.96 12.24 -10.98
C VAL A 77 -3.23 13.25 -9.87
N SER A 78 -2.18 13.92 -9.40
CA SER A 78 -2.30 14.97 -8.39
C SER A 78 -1.66 16.28 -8.85
N SER A 79 -2.28 17.39 -8.47
CA SER A 79 -1.83 18.78 -8.75
C SER A 79 -0.47 19.14 -8.11
N VAL A 80 0.02 18.29 -7.20
CA VAL A 80 1.31 18.40 -6.52
C VAL A 80 2.10 17.10 -6.69
N THR A 81 3.43 17.17 -6.81
CA THR A 81 4.24 15.94 -6.89
C THR A 81 4.17 15.19 -5.55
N ARG A 82 3.45 14.07 -5.51
CA ARG A 82 3.28 13.24 -4.32
C ARG A 82 4.40 12.20 -4.15
N PRO A 83 4.66 11.72 -2.92
CA PRO A 83 5.57 10.60 -2.68
C PRO A 83 5.12 9.35 -3.44
N VAL A 84 6.07 8.54 -3.87
CA VAL A 84 5.80 7.37 -4.72
C VAL A 84 4.92 6.32 -4.00
N LYS A 85 4.98 6.23 -2.66
CA LYS A 85 4.17 5.31 -1.84
C LYS A 85 3.91 5.94 -0.46
N GLU A 86 2.65 5.98 -0.01
CA GLU A 86 2.28 6.37 1.36
C GLU A 86 1.66 5.18 2.10
N LEU A 87 2.23 4.74 3.23
CA LEU A 87 1.61 3.74 4.09
C LEU A 87 0.33 4.33 4.70
N LYS A 88 -0.82 3.71 4.46
CA LYS A 88 -2.13 4.14 4.99
C LYS A 88 -2.65 3.23 6.09
N ALA A 89 -2.41 1.93 5.97
CA ALA A 89 -2.83 0.96 6.97
C ALA A 89 -1.85 -0.21 7.04
N PHE A 90 -1.89 -0.94 8.14
CA PHE A 90 -1.26 -2.24 8.27
C PHE A 90 -2.13 -3.12 9.16
N ALA A 91 -2.13 -4.42 8.91
CA ALA A 91 -2.84 -5.40 9.71
C ALA A 91 -1.91 -6.56 10.04
N ARG A 92 -1.81 -6.88 11.34
CA ARG A 92 -1.10 -8.07 11.80
C ARG A 92 -2.06 -9.25 11.85
N VAL A 93 -1.67 -10.36 11.23
CA VAL A 93 -2.43 -11.60 11.22
C VAL A 93 -1.57 -12.74 11.73
N ARG A 94 -2.13 -13.54 12.63
CA ARG A 94 -1.53 -14.80 13.05
C ARG A 94 -2.24 -15.95 12.35
N LEU A 95 -1.47 -16.82 11.73
CA LEU A 95 -1.96 -17.96 10.96
C LEU A 95 -1.21 -19.24 11.34
N GLU A 96 -1.96 -20.33 11.47
CA GLU A 96 -1.40 -21.68 11.56
C GLU A 96 -0.91 -22.17 10.17
N PRO A 97 -0.04 -23.19 10.10
CA PRO A 97 0.42 -23.75 8.82
C PRO A 97 -0.75 -24.16 7.91
N GLY A 98 -0.76 -23.65 6.68
CA GLY A 98 -1.83 -23.89 5.70
C GLY A 98 -3.12 -23.09 5.93
N GLU A 99 -3.21 -22.28 6.99
CA GLU A 99 -4.35 -21.39 7.21
C GLU A 99 -4.30 -20.22 6.23
N SER A 100 -5.46 -19.88 5.68
CA SER A 100 -5.65 -18.69 4.86
C SER A 100 -6.69 -17.78 5.50
N ARG A 101 -6.43 -16.47 5.51
CA ARG A 101 -7.35 -15.45 6.02
C ARG A 101 -7.41 -14.25 5.09
N THR A 102 -8.62 -13.81 4.81
CA THR A 102 -8.85 -12.56 4.08
C THR A 102 -8.76 -11.38 5.02
N LEU A 103 -7.89 -10.43 4.72
CA LEU A 103 -7.81 -9.13 5.39
C LEU A 103 -8.55 -8.09 4.56
N THR A 104 -9.30 -7.21 5.23
CA THR A 104 -10.05 -6.13 4.60
C THR A 104 -9.57 -4.77 5.12
N PHE A 105 -9.44 -3.82 4.19
CA PHE A 105 -9.03 -2.45 4.45
C PHE A 105 -10.08 -1.51 3.87
N PRO A 106 -10.72 -0.66 4.69
CA PRO A 106 -11.58 0.39 4.17
C PRO A 106 -10.72 1.46 3.47
N ILE A 107 -11.14 1.86 2.28
CA ILE A 107 -10.53 2.91 1.46
C ILE A 107 -11.57 4.02 1.34
N GLY A 108 -11.52 4.97 2.26
CA GLY A 108 -12.39 6.13 2.24
C GLY A 108 -11.60 7.43 2.11
N GLU A 109 -12.29 8.53 2.42
CA GLU A 109 -11.70 9.87 2.39
C GLU A 109 -10.47 9.98 3.30
N ALA A 110 -10.44 9.26 4.44
CA ALA A 110 -9.34 9.34 5.40
C ALA A 110 -8.02 8.81 4.84
N GLU A 111 -8.09 7.77 4.01
CA GLU A 111 -6.95 7.12 3.37
C GLU A 111 -6.51 7.87 2.11
N LEU A 112 -7.47 8.46 1.37
CA LEU A 112 -7.23 9.14 0.10
C LEU A 112 -6.83 10.61 0.24
N ARG A 113 -7.30 11.30 1.29
CA ARG A 113 -7.06 12.74 1.48
C ARG A 113 -5.57 13.06 1.59
N PHE A 114 -5.21 14.22 1.06
CA PHE A 114 -3.90 14.83 1.24
C PHE A 114 -4.04 16.33 1.55
N PHE A 115 -2.93 16.95 1.94
CA PHE A 115 -2.87 18.40 2.15
C PHE A 115 -2.51 19.09 0.84
N ASP A 116 -3.38 19.96 0.36
CA ASP A 116 -3.12 20.77 -0.84
C ASP A 116 -2.16 21.94 -0.55
N ARG A 117 -1.95 22.81 -1.55
CA ARG A 117 -1.08 24.00 -1.39
C ARG A 117 -1.62 25.03 -0.39
N ALA A 118 -2.93 25.01 -0.11
CA ALA A 118 -3.59 25.85 0.87
C ALA A 118 -3.60 25.22 2.28
N MET A 119 -2.96 24.05 2.46
CA MET A 119 -2.99 23.26 3.69
C MET A 119 -4.39 22.76 4.07
N GLU A 120 -5.27 22.62 3.08
CA GLU A 120 -6.59 22.03 3.23
C GLU A 120 -6.55 20.54 2.94
N ARG A 121 -7.35 19.77 3.68
CA ARG A 121 -7.48 18.33 3.46
C ARG A 121 -8.51 18.10 2.36
N VAL A 122 -8.04 17.64 1.21
CA VAL A 122 -8.89 17.41 0.04
C VAL A 122 -8.65 16.02 -0.55
N VAL A 123 -9.67 15.49 -1.20
CA VAL A 123 -9.58 14.34 -2.11
C VAL A 123 -9.80 14.87 -3.52
N GLU A 124 -8.75 14.84 -4.33
CA GLU A 124 -8.86 15.16 -5.75
C GLU A 124 -9.40 13.94 -6.52
N PRO A 125 -10.37 14.13 -7.44
CA PRO A 125 -10.75 13.09 -8.39
C PRO A 125 -9.53 12.67 -9.23
N GLY A 126 -9.32 11.37 -9.40
CA GLY A 126 -8.11 10.85 -10.03
C GLY A 126 -8.00 9.33 -9.95
N GLU A 127 -6.88 8.80 -10.44
CA GLU A 127 -6.55 7.39 -10.32
C GLU A 127 -5.61 7.16 -9.14
N PHE A 128 -5.99 6.24 -8.27
CA PHE A 128 -5.24 5.84 -7.09
C PHE A 128 -4.79 4.39 -7.25
N THR A 129 -3.48 4.16 -7.16
CA THR A 129 -2.93 2.81 -7.08
C THR A 129 -2.85 2.39 -5.62
N LEU A 130 -3.61 1.37 -5.26
CA LEU A 130 -3.54 0.71 -3.97
C LEU A 130 -2.57 -0.46 -4.09
N MET A 131 -1.63 -0.56 -3.15
CA MET A 131 -0.56 -1.54 -3.17
C MET A 131 -0.53 -2.28 -1.82
N VAL A 132 -0.47 -3.61 -1.87
CA VAL A 132 -0.45 -4.45 -0.68
C VAL A 132 0.69 -5.45 -0.75
N GLY A 133 1.37 -5.67 0.36
CA GLY A 133 2.39 -6.72 0.47
C GLY A 133 3.07 -6.76 1.83
N PRO A 134 4.08 -7.64 1.99
CA PRO A 134 4.77 -7.83 3.26
C PRO A 134 5.84 -6.76 3.50
N SER A 135 6.27 -6.04 2.46
CA SER A 135 7.26 -4.96 2.55
C SER A 135 7.04 -3.92 1.47
N SER A 136 7.69 -2.77 1.58
CA SER A 136 7.58 -1.70 0.57
C SER A 136 8.11 -2.05 -0.84
N VAL A 137 8.67 -3.25 -1.04
CA VAL A 137 9.30 -3.71 -2.30
C VAL A 137 8.45 -4.76 -3.00
N GLU A 138 8.06 -5.82 -2.30
CA GLU A 138 7.14 -6.83 -2.83
C GLU A 138 5.71 -6.37 -2.63
N LEU A 139 5.13 -5.70 -3.64
CA LEU A 139 3.77 -5.20 -3.57
C LEU A 139 2.98 -5.69 -4.79
N GLN A 140 1.78 -6.16 -4.54
CA GLN A 140 0.75 -6.34 -5.56
C GLN A 140 -0.16 -5.12 -5.55
N SER A 141 -0.66 -4.73 -6.72
CA SER A 141 -1.40 -3.48 -6.88
C SER A 141 -2.75 -3.64 -7.56
N VAL A 142 -3.68 -2.75 -7.22
CA VAL A 142 -4.98 -2.59 -7.86
C VAL A 142 -5.28 -1.09 -8.01
N SER A 143 -5.87 -0.69 -9.14
CA SER A 143 -6.28 0.69 -9.38
C SER A 143 -7.70 0.94 -8.86
N LEU A 144 -7.89 2.09 -8.23
CA LEU A 144 -9.17 2.65 -7.82
C LEU A 144 -9.34 4.02 -8.48
N ARG A 145 -10.47 4.24 -9.15
CA ARG A 145 -10.80 5.53 -9.75
C ARG A 145 -11.72 6.33 -8.84
N VAL A 146 -11.36 7.58 -8.57
CA VAL A 146 -12.21 8.52 -7.82
C VAL A 146 -12.75 9.57 -8.78
N VAL A 147 -14.08 9.69 -8.86
CA VAL A 147 -14.75 10.68 -9.72
C VAL A 147 -15.36 11.80 -8.88
N ALA A 148 -15.45 12.99 -9.48
CA ALA A 148 -16.22 14.09 -8.90
C ALA A 148 -17.72 13.74 -8.87
N HIS A 149 -18.44 14.36 -7.94
CA HIS A 149 -19.91 14.35 -7.91
C HIS A 149 -20.51 15.05 -9.14
#